data_AF-D6E9X4-F1
#
_entry.id   AF-D6E9X4-F1
#
_cell.length_a   1.000
_cell.length_b   1.000
_cell.length_c   1.000
_cell.angle_alpha   90.00
_cell.angle_beta   90.00
_cell.angle_gamma   90.00
#
_symmetry.space_group_name_H-M   'P 1'
#
loop_
_entity.id
_entity.type
_entity.pdbx_description
1 polymer ?
#
loop_
_entity_poly.entity_id
_entity_poly.type
_entity_poly.pdbx_seq_one_letter_code
_entity_poly.pdbx_strand_id
1 'polypeptide(L)'
;MGYLKERHGMMMLPGIAKEGQCRECGGSHSPDEPHNRDALRYQYTFYDAHGRWPSWADAMAHCAEAVRASWTRELKRVGVDVDEVPGMGHLGVSVKGGRE
;
A
#
# COMPACT_ATOMS: atom_id res chain seq x y z
N MET A 1 -7.29 -9.30 -16.59
CA MET A 1 -6.35 -9.95 -15.66
C MET A 1 -5.67 -8.80 -14.92
N GLY A 2 -5.00 -9.03 -13.78
CA GLY A 2 -4.41 -7.91 -13.04
C GLY A 2 -3.12 -7.38 -13.67
N TYR A 3 -2.74 -6.14 -13.33
CA TYR A 3 -1.57 -5.44 -13.84
C TYR A 3 -0.25 -6.19 -13.60
N LEU A 4 -0.09 -6.89 -12.46
CA LEU A 4 1.12 -7.69 -12.18
C LEU A 4 1.31 -8.80 -13.20
N LYS A 5 0.22 -9.50 -13.53
CA LYS A 5 0.29 -10.63 -14.48
C LYS A 5 0.55 -10.13 -15.88
N GLU A 6 -0.15 -9.07 -16.29
CA GLU A 6 -0.06 -8.52 -17.64
C GLU A 6 1.29 -7.87 -17.90
N ARG A 7 1.83 -7.13 -16.93
CA ARG A 7 3.11 -6.42 -17.10
C ARG A 7 4.33 -7.27 -16.79
N HIS A 8 4.27 -8.12 -15.77
CA HIS A 8 5.45 -8.77 -15.20
C HIS A 8 5.38 -10.31 -15.19
N GLY A 9 4.27 -10.91 -15.64
CA GLY A 9 4.07 -12.36 -15.55
C GLY A 9 3.97 -12.88 -14.10
N MET A 10 3.80 -11.99 -13.12
CA MET A 10 3.70 -12.33 -11.70
C MET A 10 2.24 -12.39 -11.27
N MET A 11 1.94 -13.24 -10.28
CA MET A 11 0.62 -13.32 -9.67
C MET A 11 0.78 -13.28 -8.16
N MET A 12 -0.01 -12.42 -7.50
CA MET A 12 -0.18 -12.50 -6.06
C MET A 12 -0.97 -13.75 -5.70
N LEU A 13 -0.39 -14.60 -4.86
CA LEU A 13 -1.14 -15.68 -4.25
C LEU A 13 -2.24 -15.09 -3.37
N PRO A 14 -3.44 -15.69 -3.34
CA PRO A 14 -4.51 -15.23 -2.47
C PRO A 14 -4.03 -15.31 -1.01
N GLY A 15 -3.92 -14.16 -0.34
CA GLY A 15 -3.57 -14.13 1.07
C GLY A 15 -4.67 -14.79 1.90
N ILE A 16 -4.29 -15.61 2.88
CA ILE A 16 -5.24 -16.15 3.87
C ILE A 16 -5.23 -15.20 5.06
N ALA A 17 -6.23 -14.32 5.14
CA ALA A 17 -6.43 -13.53 6.35
C ALA A 17 -6.84 -14.48 7.48
N LYS A 18 -6.22 -14.34 8.66
CA LYS A 18 -6.71 -15.05 9.85
C LYS A 18 -8.05 -14.48 10.27
N GLU A 19 -8.81 -15.24 11.06
CA GLU A 19 -10.03 -14.75 11.66
C GLU A 19 -9.77 -13.42 12.41
N GLY A 20 -10.62 -12.42 12.17
CA GLY A 20 -10.48 -11.07 12.71
C GLY A 20 -9.48 -10.15 11.98
N GLN A 21 -8.73 -10.64 10.99
CA GLN A 21 -7.86 -9.78 10.17
C GLN A 21 -8.58 -9.24 8.94
N CYS A 22 -8.19 -8.05 8.52
CA CYS A 22 -8.65 -7.45 7.28
C CYS A 22 -8.29 -8.32 6.07
N ARG A 23 -9.27 -8.56 5.20
CA ARG A 23 -9.08 -9.39 3.99
C ARG A 23 -8.25 -8.71 2.91
N GLU A 24 -8.13 -7.38 2.96
CA GLU A 24 -7.36 -6.61 1.96
C GLU A 24 -5.92 -6.41 2.40
N CYS A 25 -5.70 -5.92 3.62
CA CYS A 25 -4.35 -5.61 4.09
C CYS A 25 -3.74 -6.66 5.03
N GLY A 26 -4.54 -7.57 5.61
CA GLY A 26 -4.06 -8.53 6.61
C GLY A 26 -3.81 -7.93 8.01
N GLY A 27 -4.03 -6.63 8.19
CA GLY A 27 -3.94 -5.96 9.48
C GLY A 27 -5.14 -6.23 10.37
N SER A 28 -4.93 -6.12 11.69
CA SER A 28 -6.00 -6.16 12.69
C SER A 28 -6.52 -4.74 12.93
N HIS A 29 -7.59 -4.37 12.24
CA HIS A 29 -8.26 -3.08 12.40
C HIS A 29 -9.78 -3.23 12.23
N SER A 30 -10.55 -2.28 12.76
CA SER A 30 -12.00 -2.24 12.58
C SER A 30 -12.35 -1.89 11.11
N PRO A 31 -13.49 -2.31 10.56
CA PRO A 31 -13.86 -2.04 9.16
C PRO A 31 -14.00 -0.55 8.80
N ASP A 32 -14.21 0.32 9.79
CA ASP A 32 -14.28 1.78 9.64
C ASP A 32 -12.89 2.46 9.69
N GLU A 33 -11.87 1.75 10.15
CA GLU A 33 -10.47 2.18 10.19
C GLU A 33 -9.76 1.90 8.85
N PRO A 34 -8.77 2.72 8.45
CA PRO A 34 -8.11 2.58 7.17
C PRO A 34 -7.34 1.26 7.05
N HIS A 35 -7.15 0.83 5.80
CA HIS A 35 -6.16 -0.19 5.52
C HIS A 35 -4.76 0.27 5.94
N ASN A 36 -3.93 -0.68 6.34
CA ASN A 36 -2.51 -0.38 6.49
C ASN A 36 -1.87 -0.24 5.09
N ARG A 37 -1.65 1.02 4.67
CA ARG A 37 -1.02 1.39 3.38
C ARG A 37 0.31 0.66 3.15
N ASP A 38 1.05 0.40 4.22
CA ASP A 38 2.38 -0.21 4.18
C ASP A 38 2.37 -1.74 4.31
N ALA A 39 1.20 -2.37 4.47
CA ALA A 39 1.10 -3.82 4.41
C ALA A 39 1.32 -4.31 2.97
N LEU A 40 2.29 -5.22 2.78
CA LEU A 40 2.63 -5.78 1.45
C LEU A 40 1.42 -6.32 0.71
N ARG A 41 0.50 -7.00 1.42
CA ARG A 41 -0.72 -7.53 0.82
C ARG A 41 -1.55 -6.41 0.19
N TYR A 42 -1.77 -5.31 0.92
CA TYR A 42 -2.52 -4.16 0.41
C TYR A 42 -1.80 -3.50 -0.77
N GLN A 43 -0.50 -3.23 -0.63
CA GLN A 43 0.31 -2.61 -1.68
C GLN A 43 0.23 -3.37 -3.00
N TYR A 44 0.42 -4.69 -2.98
CA TYR A 44 0.42 -5.50 -4.19
C TYR A 44 -0.99 -5.77 -4.73
N THR A 45 -2.00 -5.93 -3.87
CA THR A 45 -3.40 -6.02 -4.33
C THR A 45 -3.83 -4.72 -5.01
N PHE A 46 -3.50 -3.57 -4.43
CA PHE A 46 -3.78 -2.28 -5.03
C PHE A 46 -3.01 -2.08 -6.34
N TYR A 47 -1.72 -2.42 -6.37
CA TYR A 47 -0.90 -2.33 -7.58
C TYR A 47 -1.42 -3.23 -8.71
N ASP A 48 -1.87 -4.45 -8.40
CA ASP A 48 -2.47 -5.35 -9.39
C ASP A 48 -3.78 -4.79 -9.97
N ALA A 49 -4.55 -4.06 -9.17
CA ALA A 49 -5.80 -3.45 -9.60
C ALA A 49 -5.61 -2.10 -10.35
N HIS A 50 -4.61 -1.30 -9.97
CA HIS A 50 -4.50 0.11 -10.38
C HIS A 50 -3.21 0.46 -11.14
N GLY A 51 -2.22 -0.43 -11.18
CA GLY A 51 -0.95 -0.21 -11.87
C GLY A 51 -0.02 0.84 -11.24
N ARG A 52 -0.33 1.29 -10.02
CA ARG A 52 0.47 2.24 -9.22
C ARG A 52 0.45 1.82 -7.75
N TRP A 53 1.41 2.30 -6.97
CA TRP A 53 1.41 2.11 -5.52
C TRP A 53 0.30 2.96 -4.85
N PRO A 54 -0.27 2.52 -3.72
CA PRO A 54 -1.28 3.28 -3.00
C PRO A 54 -0.66 4.42 -2.18
N SER A 55 -1.40 5.53 -2.05
CA SER A 55 -1.17 6.56 -1.03
C SER A 55 -1.93 6.23 0.26
N TRP A 56 -1.74 7.04 1.31
CA TRP A 56 -2.59 6.92 2.50
C TRP A 56 -4.03 7.38 2.25
N ALA A 57 -4.25 8.30 1.31
CA ALA A 57 -5.58 8.70 0.87
C ALA A 57 -6.33 7.52 0.22
N ASP A 58 -5.66 6.68 -0.57
CA ASP A 58 -6.26 5.45 -1.12
C ASP A 58 -6.62 4.46 -0.01
N ALA A 59 -5.73 4.29 0.98
CA ALA A 59 -5.96 3.39 2.12
C ALA A 59 -7.12 3.83 3.02
N MET A 60 -7.41 5.14 3.02
CA MET A 60 -8.51 5.76 3.75
C MET A 60 -9.79 5.94 2.90
N ALA A 61 -9.81 5.54 1.63
CA ALA A 61 -10.88 5.89 0.70
C ALA A 61 -12.27 5.39 1.15
N HIS A 62 -12.33 4.24 1.83
CA HIS A 62 -13.56 3.65 2.36
C HIS A 62 -14.00 4.23 3.71
N CYS A 63 -13.15 5.03 4.37
CA CYS A 63 -13.42 5.54 5.70
C CYS A 63 -14.44 6.69 5.67
N ALA A 64 -15.21 6.82 6.76
CA ALA A 64 -16.07 7.98 6.99
C ALA A 64 -15.24 9.27 7.09
N GLU A 65 -15.85 10.40 6.75
CA GLU A 65 -15.15 11.70 6.70
C GLU A 65 -14.43 12.05 8.02
N ALA A 66 -15.08 11.83 9.16
CA ALA A 66 -14.49 12.07 10.48
C ALA A 66 -13.23 11.22 10.73
N VAL A 67 -13.24 9.94 10.30
CA VAL A 67 -12.10 9.03 10.43
C VAL A 67 -10.97 9.49 9.51
N ARG A 68 -11.26 9.81 8.25
CA ARG A 68 -10.27 10.37 7.30
C ARG A 68 -9.62 11.64 7.84
N ALA A 69 -10.43 12.56 8.39
CA ALA A 69 -9.93 13.81 8.97
C ALA A 69 -9.01 13.58 10.16
N SER A 70 -9.38 12.64 11.06
CA SER A 70 -8.56 12.30 12.21
C SER A 70 -7.21 11.69 11.80
N TRP A 71 -7.23 10.68 10.93
CA TRP A 71 -6.00 10.04 10.44
C TRP A 71 -5.14 10.98 9.63
N THR A 72 -5.73 11.81 8.76
CA THR A 72 -4.99 12.82 7.99
C THR A 72 -4.25 13.77 8.92
N ARG A 73 -4.88 14.22 10.01
CA ARG A 73 -4.23 15.06 11.02
C ARG A 73 -3.06 14.35 11.68
N GLU A 74 -3.24 13.12 12.15
CA GLU A 74 -2.18 12.38 12.85
C GLU A 74 -1.02 12.00 11.93
N LEU A 75 -1.29 11.57 10.70
CA LEU A 75 -0.28 11.26 9.69
C LEU A 75 0.54 12.51 9.34
N LYS A 76 -0.12 13.66 9.10
CA LYS A 76 0.58 14.93 8.87
C LYS A 76 1.42 15.36 10.06
N ARG A 77 0.95 15.11 11.30
CA ARG A 77 1.69 15.43 12.53
C ARG A 77 3.01 14.66 12.63
N VAL A 78 3.08 13.45 12.08
CA VAL A 78 4.31 12.63 12.03
C VAL A 78 5.08 12.79 10.72
N GLY A 79 4.73 13.77 9.88
CA GLY A 79 5.45 14.10 8.66
C GLY A 79 5.10 13.23 7.45
N VAL A 80 3.96 12.53 7.46
CA VAL A 80 3.47 11.75 6.33
C VAL A 80 2.56 12.60 5.45
N ASP A 81 2.88 12.68 4.16
CA ASP A 81 1.98 13.20 3.14
C ASP A 81 0.95 12.11 2.76
N VAL A 82 -0.33 12.44 2.88
CA VAL A 82 -1.41 11.48 2.65
C VAL A 82 -1.69 11.25 1.17
N ASP A 83 -1.37 12.22 0.33
CA ASP A 83 -1.63 12.19 -1.11
C ASP A 83 -0.42 11.70 -1.90
N GLU A 84 0.75 11.59 -1.26
CA GLU A 84 1.97 11.09 -1.88
C GLU A 84 1.78 9.63 -2.34
N VAL A 85 1.92 9.44 -3.64
CA VAL A 85 2.08 8.13 -4.25
C VAL A 85 3.56 7.79 -4.19
N PRO A 86 3.98 6.72 -3.48
CA PRO A 86 5.39 6.34 -3.44
C PRO A 86 5.89 6.13 -4.87
N GLY A 87 6.86 6.94 -5.29
CA GLY A 87 7.50 6.76 -6.58
C GLY A 87 8.16 5.38 -6.64
N MET A 88 8.14 4.74 -7.82
CA MET A 88 9.13 3.74 -8.18
C MET A 88 10.49 4.46 -8.29
N GLY A 89 11.04 4.87 -7.15
CA GLY A 89 12.41 5.32 -7.06
C GLY A 89 13.25 4.17 -7.59
N HIS A 90 13.90 4.39 -8.73
CA HIS A 90 15.00 3.57 -9.18
C HIS A 90 15.89 3.30 -7.96
N LEU A 91 15.88 2.06 -7.47
CA LEU A 91 16.92 1.56 -6.58
C LEU A 91 18.20 1.61 -7.40
N GLY A 92 18.83 2.77 -7.42
CA GLY A 92 20.17 3.00 -7.93
C GLY A 92 21.16 2.29 -7.03
N VAL A 93 21.15 0.96 -7.09
CA VAL A 93 22.26 0.14 -6.64
C VAL A 93 23.40 0.46 -7.58
N SER A 94 24.17 1.49 -7.21
CA SER A 94 25.48 1.73 -7.79
C SER A 94 26.42 0.68 -7.22
N VAL A 95 26.46 -0.51 -7.83
CA VAL A 95 27.57 -1.44 -7.62
C VAL A 95 28.84 -0.68 -8.04
N LYS A 96 29.64 -0.27 -7.07
CA LYS A 96 31.02 0.14 -7.34
C LYS A 96 31.75 -1.11 -7.81
N GLY A 97 31.90 -1.24 -9.13
CA GLY A 97 32.74 -2.28 -9.73
C GLY A 97 34.17 -2.09 -9.25
N GLY A 98 34.60 -2.94 -8.32
CA GLY A 98 36.00 -3.16 -8.02
C GLY A 98 36.62 -3.99 -9.14
N ARG A 99 37.19 -3.31 -10.13
CA ARG A 99 38.47 -3.71 -10.74
C ARG A 99 39.50 -3.40 -9.64
N GLU A 100 40.45 -4.24 -9.26
CA GLU A 100 41.52 -4.89 -10.02
C GLU A 100 42.07 -6.08 -9.20
#